data_AF-A0AAW0VVU7-F1
#
_entry.id   AF-A0AAW0VVU7-F1
#
_cell.length_a   1.000
_cell.length_b   1.000
_cell.length_c   1.000
_cell.angle_alpha   90.00
_cell.angle_beta   90.00
_cell.angle_gamma   90.00
#
_symmetry.space_group_name_H-M   'P 1'
#
loop_
_entity.id
_entity.type
_entity.pdbx_description
1 polymer ?
#
loop_
_entity_poly.entity_id
_entity_poly.type
_entity_poly.pdbx_seq_one_letter_code
_entity_poly.pdbx_strand_id
1 'polypeptide(L)'
;MWTGTTCGLEQHVDWNNMWTGTTCGLEQHVDWNNMWTGTTCGLEQHVDWNNMWTGTTCGLEQHVDWNNMWTGTTCGLEQHVDWNNMWTGTTCGLEQHVSLYSFILYIIFKYVFSKLY
;
A
#
# COMPACT_ATOMS: atom_id res chain seq x y z
N MET A 1 17.50 -1.12 7.90
CA MET A 1 16.85 -2.30 8.48
C MET A 1 16.42 -1.95 9.89
N TRP A 2 15.11 -1.95 10.11
CA TRP A 2 14.47 -1.68 11.39
C TRP A 2 13.75 -2.93 11.87
N THR A 3 13.82 -3.17 13.18
CA THR A 3 13.08 -4.26 13.82
C THR A 3 12.49 -3.76 15.12
N GLY A 4 11.17 -3.90 15.30
CA GLY A 4 10.56 -3.42 16.53
C GLY A 4 9.04 -3.44 16.52
N THR A 5 8.48 -2.88 17.59
CA THR A 5 7.06 -2.61 17.72
C THR A 5 6.88 -1.10 17.81
N THR A 6 6.05 -0.55 16.94
CA THR A 6 5.72 0.87 16.91
C THR A 6 4.26 1.05 17.30
N CYS A 7 4.01 2.06 18.14
CA CYS A 7 2.67 2.41 18.59
C CYS A 7 2.52 3.93 18.53
N GLY A 8 1.69 4.45 17.62
CA GLY A 8 1.46 5.89 17.51
C GLY A 8 1.42 6.40 16.07
N LEU A 9 1.90 7.64 15.88
CA LEU A 9 2.02 8.29 14.58
C LEU A 9 3.46 8.23 14.13
N GLU A 10 3.73 7.62 12.97
CA GLU A 10 5.06 7.60 12.37
C GLU A 10 5.04 8.03 10.90
N GLN A 11 6.15 8.63 10.47
CA GLN A 11 6.39 9.01 9.08
C GLN A 11 7.85 8.72 8.74
N HIS A 12 8.07 7.96 7.68
CA HIS A 12 9.41 7.61 7.20
C HIS A 12 9.53 7.92 5.71
N VAL A 13 10.73 8.35 5.31
CA VAL A 13 11.08 8.62 3.92
C VAL A 13 12.49 8.12 3.69
N ASP A 14 12.62 6.95 3.07
CA ASP A 14 13.89 6.30 2.85
C ASP A 14 14.14 5.97 1.37
N TRP A 15 15.40 5.85 1.00
CA TRP A 15 15.73 5.31 -0.32
C TRP A 15 15.54 3.78 -0.35
N ASN A 16 16.01 3.10 0.68
CA ASN A 16 15.82 1.66 0.83
C ASN A 16 15.46 1.39 2.27
N ASN A 17 14.27 0.84 2.49
CA ASN A 17 13.81 0.43 3.78
C ASN A 17 13.64 -1.08 3.85
N MET A 18 13.88 -1.62 5.04
CA MET A 18 13.55 -2.99 5.36
C MET A 18 13.05 -3.00 6.79
N TRP A 19 11.77 -3.24 6.95
CA TRP A 19 11.12 -3.28 8.25
C TRP A 19 10.72 -4.72 8.58
N THR A 20 11.01 -5.15 9.81
CA THR A 20 10.37 -6.34 10.38
C THR A 20 9.76 -6.06 11.75
N GLY A 21 8.45 -6.18 11.91
CA GLY A 21 7.85 -5.77 13.18
C GLY A 21 6.34 -5.79 13.28
N THR A 22 5.85 -5.14 14.33
CA THR A 22 4.41 -4.95 14.56
C THR A 22 4.11 -3.48 14.70
N THR A 23 3.16 -3.00 13.93
CA THR A 23 2.72 -1.61 13.95
C THR A 23 1.31 -1.53 14.50
N CYS A 24 1.09 -0.59 15.42
CA CYS A 24 -0.22 -0.26 15.97
C CYS A 24 -0.45 1.26 15.94
N GLY A 25 -1.10 1.80 14.91
CA GLY A 25 -1.30 3.25 14.84
C GLY A 25 -1.55 3.81 13.45
N LEU A 26 -1.05 5.03 13.22
CA LEU A 26 -1.09 5.69 11.92
C LEU A 26 0.32 5.79 11.37
N GLU A 27 0.59 5.16 10.23
CA GLU A 27 1.91 5.23 9.59
C GLU A 27 1.83 5.71 8.15
N GLN A 28 2.87 6.44 7.75
CA GLN A 28 3.09 6.83 6.37
C GLN A 28 4.53 6.54 5.99
N HIS A 29 4.71 5.78 4.91
CA HIS A 29 6.01 5.45 4.35
C HIS A 29 6.09 5.92 2.91
N VAL A 30 7.22 6.49 2.54
CA VAL A 30 7.52 6.89 1.17
C VAL A 30 8.91 6.40 0.83
N ASP A 31 8.99 5.23 0.20
CA ASP A 31 10.27 4.60 -0.06
C ASP A 31 10.53 4.37 -1.55
N TRP A 32 11.80 4.40 -1.95
CA TRP A 32 12.14 3.95 -3.31
C TRP A 32 12.10 2.41 -3.40
N ASN A 33 12.67 1.71 -2.43
CA ASN A 33 12.40 0.29 -2.27
C ASN A 33 12.04 -0.01 -0.81
N ASN A 34 10.90 -0.64 -0.62
CA ASN A 34 10.43 -1.11 0.67
C ASN A 34 10.34 -2.63 0.69
N MET A 35 10.75 -3.20 1.82
CA MET A 35 10.46 -4.59 2.15
C MET A 35 9.90 -4.61 3.56
N TRP A 36 8.61 -4.89 3.66
CA TRP A 36 7.92 -4.98 4.93
C TRP A 36 7.60 -6.43 5.26
N THR A 37 7.94 -6.84 6.47
CA THR A 37 7.46 -8.11 7.02
C THR A 37 6.89 -7.91 8.41
N GLY A 38 5.59 -8.09 8.60
CA GLY A 38 5.03 -7.71 9.89
C GLY A 38 3.55 -7.91 10.08
N THR A 39 3.07 -7.36 11.19
CA THR A 39 1.65 -7.26 11.50
C THR A 39 1.29 -5.80 11.72
N THR A 40 0.28 -5.35 11.03
CA THR A 40 -0.21 -3.98 11.10
C THR A 40 -1.60 -3.96 11.69
N CYS A 41 -1.84 -3.05 12.63
CA CYS A 41 -3.17 -2.77 13.17
C CYS A 41 -3.40 -1.26 13.22
N GLY A 42 -4.23 -0.72 12.33
CA GLY A 42 -4.46 0.72 12.28
C GLY A 42 -4.66 1.26 10.88
N LEU A 43 -4.12 2.46 10.63
CA LEU A 43 -4.18 3.12 9.34
C LEU A 43 -2.77 3.26 8.76
N GLU A 44 -2.53 2.68 7.60
CA GLU A 44 -1.23 2.84 6.93
C GLU A 44 -1.39 3.36 5.51
N GLN A 45 -0.40 4.15 5.11
CA GLN A 45 -0.24 4.64 3.75
C GLN A 45 1.21 4.37 3.30
N HIS A 46 1.37 3.59 2.25
CA HIS A 46 2.66 3.34 1.62
C HIS A 46 2.65 3.91 0.21
N VAL A 47 3.74 4.58 -0.14
CA VAL A 47 3.96 5.12 -1.48
C VAL A 47 5.34 4.69 -1.92
N ASP A 48 5.41 3.56 -2.62
CA ASP A 48 6.69 2.95 -2.93
C ASP A 48 6.94 2.82 -4.43
N TRP A 49 8.20 2.96 -4.85
CA TRP A 49 8.53 2.59 -6.22
C TRP A 49 8.56 1.07 -6.40
N ASN A 50 9.18 0.34 -5.47
CA ASN A 50 9.00 -1.10 -5.37
C ASN A 50 8.65 -1.47 -3.93
N ASN A 51 7.52 -2.14 -3.75
CA ASN A 51 7.07 -2.65 -2.47
C ASN A 51 7.06 -4.19 -2.49
N MET A 52 7.54 -4.78 -1.41
CA MET A 52 7.30 -6.17 -1.08
C MET A 52 6.74 -6.24 0.33
N TRP A 53 5.45 -6.56 0.42
CA TRP A 53 4.75 -6.71 1.67
C TRP A 53 4.51 -8.18 1.99
N THR A 54 4.90 -8.61 3.19
CA THR A 54 4.50 -9.92 3.73
C THR A 54 3.96 -9.76 5.14
N GLY A 55 2.68 -10.05 5.35
CA GLY A 55 2.15 -9.77 6.68
C GLY A 55 0.69 -10.04 6.94
N THR A 56 0.24 -9.53 8.08
CA THR A 56 -1.18 -9.50 8.44
C THR A 56 -1.58 -8.08 8.75
N THR A 57 -2.68 -7.65 8.15
CA THR A 57 -3.20 -6.30 8.29
C THR A 57 -4.57 -6.34 8.94
N CYS A 58 -4.79 -5.52 9.95
CA CYS A 58 -6.07 -5.30 10.60
C CYS A 58 -6.39 -3.80 10.63
N GLY A 59 -7.16 -3.30 9.66
CA GLY A 59 -7.50 -1.87 9.63
C GLY A 59 -7.68 -1.30 8.23
N LEU A 60 -7.16 -0.10 8.00
CA LEU A 60 -7.25 0.60 6.72
C LEU A 60 -5.86 0.74 6.11
N GLU A 61 -5.67 0.19 4.93
CA GLU A 61 -4.41 0.28 4.19
C GLU A 61 -4.61 0.93 2.83
N GLN A 62 -3.68 1.81 2.47
CA GLN A 62 -3.57 2.41 1.15
C GLN A 62 -2.15 2.23 0.64
N HIS A 63 -1.99 1.53 -0.47
CA HIS A 63 -0.72 1.35 -1.15
C HIS A 63 -0.78 2.02 -2.51
N VAL A 64 0.25 2.80 -2.83
CA VAL A 64 0.41 3.43 -4.14
C VAL A 64 1.78 3.07 -4.66
N ASP A 65 1.84 1.97 -5.42
CA ASP A 65 3.11 1.37 -5.78
C ASP A 65 3.34 1.34 -7.29
N TRP A 66 4.58 1.51 -7.72
CA TRP A 66 4.89 1.22 -9.12
C TRP A 66 4.94 -0.29 -9.36
N ASN A 67 5.68 -1.02 -8.54
CA ASN A 67 5.59 -2.48 -8.49
C ASN A 67 5.28 -2.93 -7.06
N ASN A 68 4.20 -3.69 -6.90
CA ASN A 68 3.81 -4.28 -5.64
C ASN A 68 3.85 -5.80 -5.71
N MET A 69 4.39 -6.42 -4.66
CA MET A 69 4.19 -7.83 -4.36
C MET A 69 3.69 -7.95 -2.94
N TRP A 70 2.43 -8.35 -2.80
CA TRP A 70 1.80 -8.53 -1.50
C TRP A 70 1.50 -10.00 -1.23
N THR A 71 1.86 -10.44 -0.03
CA THR A 71 1.50 -11.75 0.50
C THR A 71 0.99 -11.65 1.92
N GLY A 72 -0.24 -12.06 2.20
CA GLY A 72 -0.73 -11.88 3.56
C GLY A 72 -2.17 -12.23 3.86
N THR A 73 -2.62 -11.72 5.00
CA THR A 73 -4.04 -11.73 5.40
C THR A 73 -4.47 -10.32 5.73
N THR A 74 -5.57 -9.87 5.15
CA THR A 74 -6.16 -8.57 5.49
C THR A 74 -7.51 -8.74 6.16
N CYS A 75 -7.72 -8.02 7.25
CA CYS A 75 -8.99 -7.85 7.95
C CYS A 75 -9.34 -6.36 7.98
N GLY A 76 -10.09 -5.85 7.01
CA GLY A 76 -10.46 -4.43 6.97
C GLY A 76 -10.70 -3.85 5.58
N LEU A 77 -10.26 -2.62 5.35
CA LEU A 77 -10.34 -1.94 4.06
C LEU A 77 -8.95 -1.81 3.46
N GLU A 78 -8.78 -2.25 2.23
CA GLU A 78 -7.51 -2.14 1.52
C GLU A 78 -7.70 -1.55 0.13
N GLN A 79 -6.82 -0.61 -0.23
CA GLN A 79 -6.80 0.04 -1.52
C GLN A 79 -5.40 -0.01 -2.09
N HIS A 80 -5.26 -0.60 -3.27
CA HIS A 80 -4.01 -0.63 -4.03
C HIS A 80 -4.15 0.15 -5.32
N VAL A 81 -3.18 1.01 -5.57
CA VAL A 81 -3.06 1.76 -6.81
C VAL A 81 -1.71 1.44 -7.43
N ASP A 82 -1.69 0.39 -8.26
CA ASP A 82 -0.42 -0.22 -8.68
C ASP A 82 -0.23 -0.16 -10.21
N TRP A 83 1.00 -0.02 -10.68
CA TRP A 83 1.29 -0.24 -12.11
C TRP A 83 1.39 -1.73 -12.42
N ASN A 84 2.21 -2.45 -11.65
CA ASN A 84 2.23 -3.91 -11.63
C ASN A 84 1.95 -4.41 -10.21
N ASN A 85 1.05 -5.37 -10.07
CA ASN A 85 0.76 -5.99 -8.79
C ASN A 85 0.77 -7.52 -8.90
N MET A 86 1.34 -8.17 -7.89
CA MET A 86 1.13 -9.58 -7.58
C MET A 86 0.58 -9.72 -6.17
N TRP A 87 -0.65 -10.20 -6.08
CA TRP A 87 -1.35 -10.41 -4.82
C TRP A 87 -1.50 -11.90 -4.51
N THR A 88 -1.15 -12.31 -3.29
CA THR A 88 -1.44 -13.66 -2.79
C THR A 88 -1.89 -13.61 -1.34
N GLY A 89 -3.16 -13.86 -1.07
CA GLY A 89 -3.60 -13.99 0.32
C GLY A 89 -5.10 -14.02 0.52
N THR A 90 -5.50 -13.78 1.76
CA THR A 90 -6.89 -13.88 2.20
C THR A 90 -7.40 -12.53 2.70
N THR A 91 -8.57 -12.14 2.23
CA THR A 91 -9.20 -10.88 2.64
C THR A 91 -10.51 -11.17 3.37
N CYS A 92 -10.59 -10.71 4.61
CA CYS A 92 -11.80 -10.61 5.41
C CYS A 92 -12.21 -9.13 5.50
N GLY A 93 -12.77 -8.60 4.42
CA GLY A 93 -13.02 -7.16 4.32
C GLY A 93 -13.34 -6.70 2.90
N LEU A 94 -13.10 -5.42 2.63
CA LEU A 94 -13.21 -4.83 1.29
C LEU A 94 -11.80 -4.57 0.75
N GLU A 95 -11.59 -4.99 -0.50
CA GLU A 95 -10.33 -4.83 -1.21
C GLU A 95 -10.61 -4.20 -2.56
N GLN A 96 -9.85 -3.17 -2.90
CA GLN A 96 -9.94 -2.47 -4.18
C GLN A 96 -8.56 -2.42 -4.84
N HIS A 97 -8.48 -2.98 -6.05
CA HIS A 97 -7.30 -2.90 -6.89
C HIS A 97 -7.55 -1.98 -8.08
N VAL A 98 -6.75 -0.94 -8.20
CA VAL A 98 -6.79 0.01 -9.30
C VAL A 98 -5.45 -0.02 -10.01
N SER A 99 -5.44 -0.41 -11.28
CA SER A 99 -4.24 -0.24 -12.09
C SER A 99 -4.02 1.24 -12.40
N LEU A 100 -2.79 1.74 -12.21
CA LEU A 100 -2.38 3.10 -12.60
C LEU A 100 -2.72 3.40 -14.07
N TYR A 101 -2.56 2.42 -14.96
CA TYR A 101 -2.95 2.55 -16.36
C TYR A 101 -4.45 2.84 -16.51
N SER A 102 -5.29 2.05 -15.84
CA SER A 102 -6.74 2.24 -15.86
C SER A 102 -7.16 3.56 -15.24
N PHE A 103 -6.49 3.99 -14.17
CA PHE A 103 -6.76 5.26 -13.49
C PHE A 103 -6.41 6.46 -14.39
N ILE A 104 -5.24 6.45 -15.02
CA ILE A 104 -4.80 7.49 -15.96
C ILE A 104 -5.74 7.54 -17.17
N LEU A 105 -6.11 6.38 -17.74
CA LEU A 105 -7.03 6.31 -18.87
C LEU A 105 -8.42 6.86 -18.51
N TYR A 106 -8.93 6.55 -17.31
CA TYR A 106 -10.18 7.10 -16.81
C TYR A 106 -10.14 8.63 -16.73
N ILE A 107 -9.07 9.21 -16.19
CA ILE A 107 -8.88 10.66 -16.11
C ILE A 107 -8.86 11.28 -17.51
N ILE A 108 -8.10 10.70 -18.44
CA ILE A 108 -8.01 11.18 -19.83
C ILE A 108 -9.39 11.16 -20.49
N PHE A 109 -10.12 10.05 -20.39
CA PHE A 109 -11.46 9.92 -20.96
C PHE A 109 -12.41 10.98 -20.39
N LYS A 110 -12.43 11.17 -19.06
CA LYS A 110 -13.26 12.20 -18.41
C LYS A 110 -12.90 13.61 -18.87
N TYR A 111 -11.61 13.91 -18.96
CA TYR A 111 -11.12 15.22 -19.38
C TYR A 111 -11.52 15.52 -20.83
N VAL A 112 -11.33 14.56 -21.74
CA VAL A 112 -11.73 14.69 -23.16
C VAL A 112 -13.24 14.85 -23.27
N PHE A 113 -14.03 14.03 -22.57
CA PHE A 113 -15.48 14.13 -22.58
C PHE A 113 -15.97 15.49 -22.06
N SER A 114 -15.39 16.00 -20.97
CA SER A 114 -15.70 17.34 -20.44
C SER A 114 -15.33 18.50 -21.37
N LYS A 115 -14.55 18.25 -22.43
CA LYS A 115 -14.22 19.25 -23.47
C LYS A 115 -15.07 19.10 -24.72
N LEU A 116 -15.77 17.98 -24.88
CA LEU A 116 -16.63 17.67 -26.02
C LEU A 116 -18.10 18.05 -25.78
N TYR A 117 -18.47 18.34 -24.53
CA TYR A 117 -19.79 18.82 -24.10
C TYR A 117 -19.62 20.08 -23.24
#